data_AF-A0A2V7VDE6-F1
#
_entry.id   AF-A0A2V7VDE6-F1
#
_cell.length_a   1.000
_cell.length_b   1.000
_cell.length_c   1.000
_cell.angle_alpha   90.00
_cell.angle_beta   90.00
_cell.angle_gamma   90.00
#
_symmetry.space_group_name_H-M   'P 1'
#
loop_
_entity.id
_entity.type
_entity.pdbx_description
1 polymer ?
#
loop_
_entity_poly.entity_id
_entity_poly.type
_entity_poly.pdbx_seq_one_letter_code
_entity_poly.pdbx_strand_id
1 'polypeptide(L)'
;MFYTSRSKDVLRFDVCANAQLPNFNTQPLPGDQAYHIRVLPDGGVLVTDTTLIVRLDASGNQVQTYVAPGESNYIGGVDLVGDGTFWATNSYSSNVFRFDLQSGAVLASFNTGTGNYTVTGLGVKP
;
A
#
# COMPACT_ATOMS: atom_id res chain seq x y z
N MET A 1 -5.95 -5.63 -14.85
CA MET A 1 -6.11 -5.71 -13.38
C MET A 1 -4.73 -5.70 -12.73
N PHE A 2 -4.58 -5.00 -11.60
CA PHE A 2 -3.40 -5.07 -10.74
C PHE A 2 -3.69 -5.98 -9.54
N TYR A 3 -2.70 -6.73 -9.07
CA TYR A 3 -2.83 -7.57 -7.87
C TYR A 3 -1.46 -7.86 -7.24
N THR A 4 -1.47 -8.41 -6.03
CA THR A 4 -0.29 -8.91 -5.32
C THR A 4 -0.49 -10.38 -4.97
N SER A 5 0.60 -11.11 -4.79
CA SER A 5 0.56 -12.54 -4.44
C SER A 5 1.57 -12.91 -3.35
N ARG A 6 1.88 -11.96 -2.45
CA ARG A 6 2.95 -12.09 -1.44
C ARG A 6 4.33 -12.39 -2.04
N SER A 7 4.60 -11.83 -3.22
CA SER A 7 5.94 -11.69 -3.79
C SER A 7 6.44 -10.25 -3.59
N LYS A 8 7.61 -9.93 -4.13
CA LYS A 8 8.15 -8.57 -4.16
C LYS A 8 7.58 -7.70 -5.28
N ASP A 9 6.52 -8.15 -5.95
CA ASP A 9 6.03 -7.51 -7.17
C ASP A 9 4.54 -7.17 -7.11
N VAL A 10 4.19 -6.08 -7.78
CA VAL A 10 2.82 -5.79 -8.21
C VAL A 10 2.63 -6.44 -9.57
N LEU A 11 1.67 -7.35 -9.68
CA LEU A 11 1.41 -8.15 -10.86
C LEU A 11 0.28 -7.56 -11.69
N ARG A 12 0.26 -7.87 -13.00
CA ARG A 12 -0.75 -7.41 -13.94
C ARG A 12 -1.38 -8.57 -14.68
N PHE A 13 -2.71 -8.54 -14.79
CA PHE A 13 -3.46 -9.53 -15.56
C PHE A 13 -4.41 -8.82 -16.53
N ASP A 14 -4.38 -9.24 -17.79
CA ASP A 14 -5.40 -8.86 -18.77
C ASP A 14 -6.61 -9.80 -18.61
N VAL A 15 -7.68 -9.27 -18.02
CA VAL A 15 -8.91 -10.01 -17.74
C VAL A 15 -9.68 -10.30 -19.03
N CYS A 16 -9.57 -9.44 -20.05
CA CYS A 16 -10.27 -9.62 -21.32
C CYS A 16 -9.60 -10.68 -22.18
N ALA A 17 -8.27 -10.67 -22.25
CA ALA A 17 -7.49 -11.66 -22.99
C ALA A 17 -7.21 -12.95 -22.19
N ASN A 18 -7.56 -12.97 -20.89
CA ASN A 18 -7.22 -14.04 -19.96
C ASN A 18 -5.70 -14.37 -19.96
N ALA A 19 -4.87 -13.32 -19.88
CA ALA A 19 -3.42 -13.44 -20.06
C ALA A 19 -2.66 -12.72 -18.94
N GLN A 20 -1.63 -13.38 -18.41
CA GLN A 20 -0.67 -12.76 -17.51
C GLN A 20 0.17 -11.72 -18.27
N LEU A 21 0.26 -10.52 -17.71
CA LEU A 21 1.13 -9.46 -18.22
C LEU A 21 2.43 -9.40 -17.40
N PRO A 22 3.48 -8.73 -17.90
CA PRO A 22 4.68 -8.48 -17.12
C PRO A 22 4.37 -7.77 -15.80
N ASN A 23 5.24 -7.94 -14.80
CA ASN A 23 5.16 -7.21 -13.53
C ASN A 23 5.03 -5.70 -13.78
N PHE A 24 4.34 -5.01 -12.88
CA PHE A 24 4.16 -3.57 -12.99
C PHE A 24 5.41 -2.82 -12.56
N ASN A 25 5.93 -3.13 -11.38
CA ASN A 25 7.13 -2.50 -10.83
C ASN A 25 8.37 -2.86 -11.67
N THR A 26 9.23 -1.86 -11.91
CA THR A 26 10.46 -2.04 -12.71
C THR A 26 11.60 -2.68 -11.91
N GLN A 27 11.53 -2.59 -10.57
CA GLN A 27 12.43 -3.23 -9.61
C GLN A 27 11.61 -3.85 -8.49
N PRO A 28 12.06 -4.96 -7.87
CA PRO A 28 11.38 -5.56 -6.72
C PRO A 28 11.13 -4.54 -5.61
N LEU A 29 9.99 -4.66 -4.93
CA LEU A 29 9.69 -3.87 -3.74
C LEU A 29 10.75 -4.14 -2.64
N PRO A 30 11.00 -3.16 -1.75
CA PRO A 30 12.02 -3.29 -0.70
C PRO A 30 11.71 -4.41 0.29
N GLY A 31 10.44 -4.55 0.70
CA GLY A 31 10.00 -5.62 1.59
C GLY A 31 9.88 -6.99 0.90
N ASP A 32 9.79 -8.04 1.70
CA ASP A 32 9.76 -9.42 1.20
C ASP A 32 8.43 -9.84 0.57
N GLN A 33 7.33 -9.21 0.97
CA GLN A 33 6.00 -9.53 0.49
C GLN A 33 5.14 -8.28 0.34
N ALA A 34 4.51 -8.13 -0.82
CA ALA A 34 3.45 -7.16 -1.08
C ALA A 34 2.09 -7.68 -0.57
N TYR A 35 1.31 -6.80 0.05
CA TYR A 35 0.01 -7.14 0.65
C TYR A 35 -1.16 -6.43 -0.02
N HIS A 36 -1.45 -5.18 0.32
CA HIS A 36 -2.60 -4.44 -0.20
C HIS A 36 -2.16 -3.43 -1.24
N ILE A 37 -2.97 -3.23 -2.28
CA ILE A 37 -2.71 -2.25 -3.35
C ILE A 37 -3.88 -1.29 -3.50
N ARG A 38 -3.55 -0.06 -3.85
CA ARG A 38 -4.50 0.96 -4.28
C ARG A 38 -3.98 1.66 -5.53
N VAL A 39 -4.71 1.53 -6.64
CA VAL A 39 -4.43 2.29 -7.87
C VAL A 39 -4.76 3.75 -7.64
N LEU A 40 -3.88 4.64 -8.07
CA LEU A 40 -3.99 6.09 -7.95
C LEU A 40 -4.60 6.70 -9.24
N PRO A 41 -5.23 7.89 -9.16
CA PRO A 41 -5.78 8.57 -10.33
C PRO A 41 -4.77 8.91 -11.43
N ASP A 42 -3.49 9.05 -11.06
CA ASP A 42 -2.38 9.31 -11.99
C ASP A 42 -1.89 8.04 -12.72
N GLY A 43 -2.51 6.88 -12.45
CA GLY A 43 -2.10 5.58 -13.00
C GLY A 43 -1.00 4.87 -12.20
N GLY A 44 -0.45 5.53 -11.17
CA GLY A 44 0.45 4.93 -10.20
C GLY A 44 -0.25 4.00 -9.21
N VAL A 45 0.50 3.44 -8.27
CA VAL A 45 0.00 2.51 -7.26
C VAL A 45 0.62 2.81 -5.90
N LEU A 46 -0.20 2.85 -4.85
CA LEU A 46 0.25 2.60 -3.48
C LEU A 46 0.20 1.10 -3.21
N VAL A 47 1.28 0.55 -2.67
CA VAL A 47 1.35 -0.86 -2.25
C VAL A 47 1.96 -0.93 -0.86
N THR A 48 1.34 -1.70 0.03
CA THR A 48 1.97 -2.07 1.30
C THR A 48 2.85 -3.29 1.07
N ASP A 49 4.05 -3.25 1.63
CA ASP A 49 4.90 -4.43 1.77
C ASP A 49 5.07 -4.81 3.24
N THR A 50 5.91 -5.80 3.52
CA THR A 50 6.21 -6.27 4.88
C THR A 50 6.57 -5.14 5.86
N THR A 51 7.23 -4.08 5.39
CA THR A 51 7.86 -3.05 6.22
C THR A 51 7.43 -1.62 5.92
N LEU A 52 6.95 -1.34 4.71
CA LEU A 52 6.74 0.01 4.18
C LEU A 52 5.41 0.13 3.43
N ILE A 53 4.96 1.36 3.22
CA ILE A 53 4.09 1.71 2.09
C ILE A 53 5.00 2.24 0.98
N VAL A 54 4.81 1.77 -0.25
CA VAL A 54 5.58 2.17 -1.43
C VAL A 54 4.64 2.81 -2.45
N ARG A 55 5.06 3.94 -3.03
CA ARG A 55 4.39 4.55 -4.18
C ARG A 55 5.19 4.27 -5.45
N LEU A 56 4.50 3.68 -6.40
CA LEU A 56 4.96 3.49 -7.77
C LEU A 56 4.30 4.54 -8.66
N ASP A 57 5.05 5.13 -9.60
CA ASP A 57 4.48 5.94 -10.67
C ASP A 57 3.76 5.07 -11.72
N ALA A 58 3.14 5.71 -12.71
CA ALA A 58 2.40 5.01 -13.78
C ALA A 58 3.27 4.11 -14.68
N SER A 59 4.60 4.28 -14.63
CA SER A 59 5.58 3.44 -15.32
C SER A 59 6.13 2.33 -14.43
N GLY A 60 5.68 2.24 -13.18
CA GLY A 60 6.10 1.24 -12.21
C GLY A 60 7.42 1.55 -11.52
N ASN A 61 7.94 2.78 -11.62
CA ASN A 61 9.13 3.16 -10.86
C ASN A 61 8.75 3.47 -9.43
N GLN A 62 9.56 3.00 -8.47
CA GLN A 62 9.45 3.45 -7.09
C GLN A 62 9.83 4.92 -6.99
N VAL A 63 8.87 5.76 -6.62
CA VAL A 63 9.06 7.22 -6.50
C VAL A 63 9.03 7.71 -5.06
N GLN A 64 8.46 6.93 -4.14
CA GLN A 64 8.41 7.28 -2.72
C GLN A 64 8.17 6.07 -1.84
N THR A 65 8.65 6.13 -0.60
CA THR A 65 8.28 5.21 0.48
C THR A 65 7.75 6.02 1.67
N TYR A 66 6.87 5.41 2.46
CA TYR A 66 6.28 5.99 3.65
C TYR A 66 6.51 5.06 4.84
N VAL A 67 6.92 5.64 5.95
CA VAL A 67 7.26 4.92 7.18
C VAL A 67 6.23 5.27 8.23
N ALA A 68 5.55 4.25 8.77
CA ALA A 68 4.71 4.40 9.95
C ALA A 68 5.62 4.46 11.20
N PRO A 69 5.65 5.57 11.96
CA PRO A 69 6.56 5.71 13.10
C PRO A 69 6.31 4.64 14.16
N GLY A 70 7.37 3.98 14.61
CA GLY A 70 7.30 2.90 15.59
C GLY A 70 6.85 1.54 15.04
N GLU A 71 6.55 1.45 13.74
CA GLU A 71 6.10 0.22 13.09
C GLU A 71 7.17 -0.28 12.10
N SER A 72 7.83 -1.40 12.43
CA SER A 72 8.92 -1.95 11.61
C SER A 72 8.51 -3.12 10.71
N ASN A 73 7.31 -3.67 10.91
CA ASN A 73 6.78 -4.82 10.18
C ASN A 73 5.24 -4.80 10.23
N TYR A 74 4.57 -5.66 9.46
CA TYR A 74 3.12 -5.91 9.48
C TYR A 74 2.26 -4.76 8.94
N ILE A 75 2.82 -3.91 8.08
CA ILE A 75 2.03 -2.92 7.34
C ILE A 75 0.99 -3.66 6.51
N GLY A 76 -0.28 -3.37 6.73
CA GLY A 76 -1.41 -4.17 6.27
C GLY A 76 -2.14 -3.51 5.12
N GLY A 77 -3.18 -2.75 5.44
CA GLY A 77 -4.06 -2.11 4.47
C GLY A 77 -3.57 -0.74 4.03
N VAL A 78 -4.00 -0.30 2.84
CA VAL A 78 -3.87 1.08 2.36
C VAL A 78 -5.12 1.47 1.56
N ASP A 79 -5.59 2.71 1.69
CA ASP A 79 -6.58 3.27 0.78
C ASP A 79 -6.48 4.79 0.66
N LEU A 80 -6.86 5.31 -0.51
CA LEU A 80 -6.76 6.72 -0.87
C LEU A 80 -8.04 7.48 -0.48
N VAL A 81 -7.89 8.64 0.16
CA VAL A 81 -9.03 9.50 0.52
C VAL A 81 -9.53 10.32 -0.67
N GLY A 82 -8.61 10.80 -1.51
CA GLY A 82 -8.90 11.64 -2.68
C GLY A 82 -8.57 13.13 -2.49
N ASP A 83 -8.24 13.56 -1.28
CA ASP A 83 -7.86 14.93 -0.93
C ASP A 83 -6.34 15.15 -0.87
N GLY A 84 -5.56 14.27 -1.50
CA GLY A 84 -4.10 14.25 -1.38
C GLY A 84 -3.58 13.47 -0.18
N THR A 85 -4.44 12.77 0.57
CA THR A 85 -4.03 11.90 1.67
C THR A 85 -4.46 10.45 1.46
N PHE A 86 -3.83 9.55 2.22
CA PHE A 86 -4.20 8.14 2.28
C PHE A 86 -4.11 7.62 3.72
N TRP A 87 -4.82 6.53 4.00
CA TRP A 87 -4.71 5.81 5.25
C TRP A 87 -3.94 4.51 5.04
N ALA A 88 -3.18 4.09 6.04
CA ALA A 88 -2.59 2.75 6.12
C ALA A 88 -2.76 2.14 7.52
N THR A 89 -2.76 0.82 7.61
CA THR A 89 -2.83 0.11 8.90
C THR A 89 -1.56 -0.66 9.20
N ASN A 90 -1.31 -0.88 10.48
CA ASN A 90 -0.45 -1.94 10.95
C ASN A 90 -1.30 -3.07 11.52
N SER A 91 -1.14 -4.27 11.00
CA SER A 91 -1.95 -5.41 11.42
C SER A 91 -1.57 -5.92 12.80
N TYR A 92 -0.29 -5.89 13.20
CA TYR A 92 0.13 -6.37 14.51
C TYR A 92 -0.36 -5.46 15.64
N SER A 93 -0.07 -4.16 15.54
CA SER A 93 -0.42 -3.20 16.60
C SER A 93 -1.87 -2.72 16.54
N SER A 94 -2.57 -2.97 15.43
CA SER A 94 -3.90 -2.41 15.16
C SER A 94 -3.91 -0.88 15.11
N ASN A 95 -2.76 -0.26 14.86
CA ASN A 95 -2.64 1.16 14.61
C ASN A 95 -3.04 1.51 13.17
N VAL A 96 -3.57 2.72 13.01
CA VAL A 96 -4.02 3.29 11.74
C VAL A 96 -3.40 4.68 11.61
N PHE A 97 -2.83 4.97 10.44
CA PHE A 97 -2.07 6.19 10.18
C PHE A 97 -2.58 6.88 8.93
N ARG A 98 -2.76 8.20 8.99
CA ARG A 98 -3.03 9.04 7.82
C ARG A 98 -1.75 9.69 7.37
N PHE A 99 -1.47 9.61 6.08
CA PHE A 99 -0.32 10.21 5.46
C PHE A 99 -0.73 11.26 4.44
N ASP A 100 0.04 12.33 4.37
CA ASP A 100 0.09 13.20 3.20
C ASP A 100 0.79 12.46 2.04
N LEU A 101 0.14 12.39 0.87
CA LEU A 101 0.65 11.61 -0.26
C LEU A 101 1.94 12.22 -0.83
N GLN A 102 2.09 13.54 -0.78
CA GLN A 102 3.21 14.22 -1.43
C GLN A 102 4.45 14.27 -0.52
N SER A 103 4.31 14.78 0.69
CA SER A 103 5.41 14.92 1.64
C SER A 103 5.72 13.64 2.42
N GLY A 104 4.75 12.73 2.52
CA GLY A 104 4.84 11.56 3.39
C GLY A 104 4.71 11.85 4.88
N ALA A 105 4.31 13.07 5.26
CA ALA A 105 4.06 13.42 6.64
C ALA A 105 2.89 12.61 7.23
N VAL A 106 3.05 12.13 8.46
CA VAL A 106 1.93 11.56 9.23
C VAL A 106 1.06 12.70 9.75
N LEU A 107 -0.18 12.74 9.31
CA LEU A 107 -1.15 13.79 9.65
C LEU A 107 -2.03 13.40 10.84
N ALA A 108 -2.26 12.10 11.04
CA ALA A 108 -3.03 11.56 12.15
C ALA A 108 -2.66 10.11 12.41
N SER A 109 -2.87 9.65 13.65
CA SER A 109 -2.78 8.25 14.00
C SER A 109 -3.73 7.91 15.14
N PHE A 110 -4.24 6.68 15.14
CA PHE A 110 -5.01 6.14 16.26
C PHE A 110 -4.86 4.61 16.33
N ASN A 111 -5.13 4.05 17.50
CA ASN A 111 -5.32 2.61 17.67
C ASN A 111 -6.81 2.29 17.61
N THR A 112 -7.20 1.18 16.96
CA THR A 112 -8.62 0.78 16.88
C THR A 112 -9.19 0.29 18.21
N GLY A 113 -8.35 -0.01 19.20
CA GLY A 113 -8.73 -0.64 20.47
C GLY A 113 -9.00 -2.13 20.36
N THR A 114 -8.81 -2.73 19.17
CA THR A 114 -8.97 -4.16 18.94
C THR A 114 -7.65 -4.90 19.20
N GLY A 115 -7.74 -6.22 19.44
CA GLY A 115 -6.56 -7.04 19.70
C GLY A 115 -5.56 -7.07 18.55
N ASN A 116 -4.36 -7.59 18.81
CA ASN A 116 -3.31 -7.69 17.80
C ASN A 116 -3.76 -8.56 16.61
N TYR A 117 -3.28 -8.25 15.41
CA TYR A 117 -3.56 -8.97 14.16
C TYR A 117 -5.02 -8.89 13.67
N THR A 118 -5.81 -7.93 14.16
CA THR A 118 -7.23 -7.80 13.78
C THR A 118 -7.51 -6.75 12.70
N VAL A 119 -6.57 -5.84 12.44
CA VAL A 119 -6.74 -4.75 11.45
C VAL A 119 -5.84 -4.97 10.23
N THR A 120 -6.29 -5.80 9.30
CA THR A 120 -5.50 -6.23 8.14
C THR A 120 -5.77 -5.44 6.86
N GLY A 121 -6.88 -4.71 6.81
CA GLY A 121 -7.31 -3.91 5.66
C GLY A 121 -8.12 -2.70 6.10
N LEU A 122 -8.26 -1.72 5.21
CA LEU A 122 -9.13 -0.56 5.40
C LEU A 122 -9.71 -0.15 4.04
N GLY A 123 -10.84 0.57 4.07
CA GLY A 123 -11.42 1.21 2.89
C GLY A 123 -12.00 2.56 3.28
N VAL A 124 -11.79 3.57 2.45
CA VAL A 124 -12.32 4.92 2.63
C VAL A 124 -13.45 5.11 1.63
N LYS A 125 -14.60 5.59 2.11
CA LYS A 125 -15.71 5.94 1.24
C LYS A 125 -15.45 7.34 0.64
N PRO A 126 -15.57 7.50 -0.70
CA PRO A 126 -15.53 8.80 -1.35
C PRO A 126 -16.66 9.74 -0.89
#